data_AF-A0A7X6UFR8-F1
#
_entry.id   AF-A0A7X6UFR8-F1
#
_cell.length_a   1.000
_cell.length_b   1.000
_cell.length_c   1.000
_cell.angle_alpha   90.00
_cell.angle_beta   90.00
_cell.angle_gamma   90.00
#
_symmetry.space_group_name_H-M   'P 1'
#
loop_
_entity.id
_entity.type
_entity.pdbx_description
1 polymer ?
#
loop_
_entity_poly.entity_id
_entity_poly.type
_entity_poly.pdbx_seq_one_letter_code
_entity_poly.pdbx_strand_id
1 'polypeptide(L)'
;MLKILVDFLGQTGVTELFRLDTELFGVMIPGKLVMIAIACLFIYLAVRKGYEPYLLIPIAFGMLLVNLPLTGLLNGPLGTQPGGLLYYLYQGT
;
A
#
# COMPACT_ATOMS: atom_id res chain seq x y z
N MET A 1 16.58 -24.96 6.66
CA MET A 1 15.47 -24.34 7.41
C MET A 1 15.50 -22.82 7.35
N LEU A 2 16.60 -22.17 7.73
CA LEU A 2 16.70 -20.70 7.71
C LEU A 2 16.51 -20.08 6.30
N LYS A 3 17.08 -20.69 5.24
CA LYS A 3 16.84 -20.28 3.84
C LYS A 3 15.37 -20.35 3.44
N ILE A 4 14.68 -21.44 3.79
CA ILE A 4 13.23 -21.61 3.53
C ILE A 4 12.40 -20.51 4.20
N LEU A 5 12.76 -20.12 5.43
CA LEU A 5 12.09 -19.01 6.12
C LEU A 5 12.35 -17.66 5.43
N VAL A 6 13.57 -17.42 4.97
CA VAL A 6 13.93 -16.19 4.24
C VAL A 6 13.24 -16.15 2.87
N ASP A 7 13.22 -17.26 2.15
CA ASP A 7 12.57 -17.39 0.85
C ASP A 7 11.04 -17.21 0.99
N PHE A 8 10.44 -17.74 2.07
CA PHE A 8 9.03 -17.54 2.38
C PHE A 8 8.69 -16.08 2.72
N LEU A 9 9.52 -15.41 3.52
CA LEU A 9 9.34 -13.98 3.81
C LEU A 9 9.52 -13.11 2.56
N GLY A 10 10.45 -13.49 1.67
CA GLY A 10 10.67 -12.81 0.39
C GLY A 10 9.49 -12.94 -0.57
N GLN A 11 8.84 -14.11 -0.62
CA GLN A 11 7.72 -14.36 -1.53
C GLN A 11 6.37 -13.80 -1.03
N THR A 12 6.20 -13.62 0.28
CA THR A 12 4.98 -13.01 0.85
C THR A 12 4.93 -11.50 0.72
N GLY A 13 5.99 -10.87 0.20
CA GLY A 13 6.05 -9.41 -0.01
C GLY A 13 6.15 -8.62 1.29
N VAL A 14 6.33 -9.29 2.43
CA VAL A 14 6.59 -8.63 3.73
C VAL A 14 7.89 -7.83 3.68
N THR A 15 8.87 -8.28 2.90
CA THR A 15 10.11 -7.53 2.63
C THR A 15 9.85 -6.19 1.93
N GLU A 16 8.81 -6.08 1.11
CA GLU A 16 8.42 -4.84 0.42
C GLU A 16 7.80 -3.81 1.37
N LEU A 17 7.27 -4.24 2.51
CA LEU A 17 6.72 -3.31 3.52
C LEU A 17 7.82 -2.51 4.21
N PHE A 18 8.96 -3.15 4.47
CA PHE A 18 10.10 -2.53 5.15
C PHE A 18 11.10 -1.90 4.18
N ARG A 19 10.78 -1.90 2.88
CA ARG A 19 11.63 -1.31 1.87
C ARG A 19 11.69 0.20 2.07
N LEU A 20 12.90 0.73 2.15
CA LEU A 20 13.12 2.18 2.22
C LEU A 20 12.99 2.74 0.80
N ASP A 21 11.82 3.29 0.49
CA ASP A 21 11.42 3.75 -0.84
C ASP A 21 11.15 5.25 -0.91
N THR A 22 10.94 5.91 0.23
CA THR A 22 10.61 7.34 0.29
C THR A 22 11.73 8.11 0.98
N GLU A 23 12.25 9.13 0.31
CA GLU A 23 13.21 10.08 0.90
C GLU A 23 12.48 11.17 1.67
N LEU A 24 12.78 11.29 2.97
CA LEU A 24 12.27 12.35 3.83
C LEU A 24 13.45 13.06 4.50
N PHE A 25 13.70 14.32 4.12
CA PHE A 25 14.78 15.16 4.67
C PHE A 25 16.17 14.49 4.65
N GLY A 26 16.48 13.75 3.58
CA GLY A 26 17.74 13.02 3.43
C GLY A 26 17.82 11.68 4.18
N VAL A 27 16.72 11.24 4.79
CA VAL A 27 16.60 9.92 5.43
C VAL A 27 15.65 9.05 4.60
N MET A 28 16.12 7.86 4.26
CA MET A 28 15.32 6.84 3.58
C MET A 28 14.38 6.19 4.60
N ILE A 29 13.07 6.33 4.41
CA ILE A 29 12.04 5.76 5.28
C ILE A 29 11.21 4.71 4.52
N PRO A 30 10.64 3.72 5.23
CA PRO A 30 9.71 2.77 4.63
C PRO A 30 8.33 3.43 4.44
N GLY A 31 8.14 4.09 3.30
CA GLY A 31 6.98 4.91 2.99
C GLY A 31 5.69 4.12 3.01
N LYS A 32 5.66 2.91 2.41
CA LYS A 32 4.48 2.03 2.42
C LYS A 32 4.02 1.70 3.83
N LEU A 33 4.95 1.39 4.74
CA LEU A 33 4.64 1.08 6.14
C LEU A 33 4.07 2.30 6.87
N VAL A 34 4.63 3.48 6.61
CA VAL A 34 4.10 4.75 7.15
C VAL A 34 2.69 5.04 6.63
N MET A 35 2.45 4.87 5.33
CA MET A 35 1.14 5.10 4.71
C MET A 35 0.08 4.13 5.23
N ILE A 36 0.43 2.85 5.46
CA ILE A 36 -0.47 1.88 6.09
C ILE A 36 -0.80 2.32 7.53
N ALA A 37 0.19 2.79 8.30
CA ALA A 37 -0.05 3.29 9.65
C ALA A 37 -1.00 4.52 9.63
N ILE A 38 -0.85 5.42 8.68
CA ILE A 38 -1.74 6.58 8.48
C ILE A 38 -3.15 6.12 8.09
N ALA A 39 -3.29 5.12 7.21
CA ALA A 39 -4.59 4.58 6.84
C ALA A 39 -5.31 3.95 8.04
N CYS A 40 -4.59 3.20 8.89
CA CYS A 40 -5.12 2.69 10.15
C CYS A 40 -5.55 3.81 11.12
N LEU A 41 -4.77 4.90 11.18
CA LEU A 41 -5.15 6.09 11.96
C LEU A 41 -6.45 6.71 11.45
N PHE A 42 -6.64 6.78 10.13
CA PHE A 42 -7.87 7.34 9.55
C PHE A 42 -9.08 6.45 9.79
N ILE A 43 -8.92 5.12 9.71
CA ILE A 43 -9.96 4.17 10.13
C ILE A 43 -10.30 4.38 11.60
N TYR A 44 -9.29 4.53 12.46
CA TYR A 44 -9.50 4.77 13.89
C TYR A 44 -10.27 6.08 14.16
N LEU A 45 -9.91 7.17 13.47
CA LEU A 45 -10.61 8.44 13.57
C LEU A 45 -12.06 8.34 13.09
N ALA A 46 -12.30 7.64 11.99
CA ALA A 46 -13.62 7.43 11.43
C ALA A 46 -14.53 6.58 12.34
N VAL A 47 -14.01 5.46 12.84
CA VAL A 47 -14.81 4.49 13.64
C VAL A 47 -14.96 4.94 15.09
N ARG A 48 -13.86 5.32 15.76
CA ARG A 48 -13.89 5.61 17.20
C ARG A 48 -14.31 7.05 17.49
N LYS A 49 -13.81 8.00 16.71
CA LYS A 49 -14.09 9.43 16.94
C LYS A 49 -15.23 9.97 16.07
N GLY A 50 -15.72 9.19 15.11
CA GLY A 50 -16.86 9.59 14.27
C GLY A 50 -16.57 10.79 13.38
N TYR A 51 -15.31 11.14 13.13
CA TYR A 51 -14.98 12.18 12.16
C TYR A 51 -15.31 11.65 10.77
N GLU A 52 -16.14 12.39 10.02
CA GLU A 52 -16.53 12.16 8.63
C GLU A 52 -16.45 10.69 8.16
N PRO A 53 -17.18 9.76 8.81
CA PRO A 53 -16.96 8.33 8.64
C PRO A 53 -17.23 7.88 7.20
N TYR A 54 -18.20 8.52 6.55
CA TYR A 54 -18.56 8.24 5.16
C TYR A 54 -17.45 8.58 4.16
N LEU A 55 -16.57 9.52 4.49
CA LEU A 55 -15.49 9.97 3.61
C LEU A 55 -14.15 9.32 4.02
N LEU A 56 -13.84 9.31 5.31
CA LEU A 56 -12.56 8.78 5.81
C LEU A 56 -12.43 7.26 5.65
N ILE A 57 -13.53 6.49 5.74
CA ILE A 57 -13.48 5.03 5.54
C ILE A 57 -13.08 4.70 4.08
N PRO A 58 -13.76 5.21 3.02
CA PRO A 58 -13.33 4.97 1.65
C PRO A 58 -11.90 5.43 1.35
N ILE A 59 -11.49 6.59 1.87
CA ILE A 59 -10.14 7.11 1.65
C ILE A 59 -9.10 6.21 2.31
N ALA A 60 -9.32 5.80 3.57
CA ALA A 60 -8.41 4.89 4.25
C ALA A 60 -8.34 3.53 3.56
N PHE A 61 -9.46 3.04 3.04
CA PHE A 61 -9.48 1.81 2.25
C PHE A 61 -8.67 1.93 0.96
N GLY A 62 -8.83 3.02 0.20
CA GLY A 62 -8.03 3.31 -0.99
C GLY A 62 -6.52 3.40 -0.67
N MET A 63 -6.16 4.07 0.42
CA MET A 63 -4.77 4.13 0.88
C MET A 63 -4.20 2.74 1.21
N LEU A 64 -4.97 1.87 1.86
CA LEU A 64 -4.54 0.49 2.11
C LEU A 64 -4.34 -0.27 0.80
N LEU A 65 -5.31 -0.25 -0.12
CA LEU A 65 -5.23 -1.01 -1.37
C LEU A 65 -3.99 -0.67 -2.21
N VAL A 66 -3.60 0.59 -2.25
CA VAL A 66 -2.44 1.08 -3.02
C VAL A 66 -1.10 0.75 -2.35
N ASN A 67 -1.06 0.71 -1.01
CA ASN A 67 0.20 0.52 -0.27
C ASN A 67 0.45 -0.94 0.14
N LEU A 68 -0.49 -1.86 -0.10
CA LEU A 68 -0.29 -3.29 0.16
C LEU A 68 0.74 -3.92 -0.81
N PRO A 69 1.60 -4.82 -0.31
CA PRO A 69 2.60 -5.50 -1.14
C PRO A 69 1.93 -6.50 -2.09
N LEU A 70 2.59 -6.80 -3.22
CA LEU A 70 2.18 -7.80 -4.21
C LEU A 70 0.82 -7.58 -4.91
N THR A 71 0.14 -6.46 -4.69
CA THR A 71 -1.20 -6.28 -5.28
C THR A 71 -1.17 -5.95 -6.77
N GLY A 72 -0.11 -5.27 -7.24
CA GLY A 72 0.03 -4.86 -8.64
C GLY A 72 -1.12 -4.00 -9.17
N LEU A 73 -1.97 -3.46 -8.28
CA LEU A 73 -3.23 -2.83 -8.63
C LEU A 73 -3.06 -1.52 -9.41
N LEU A 74 -1.94 -0.83 -9.19
CA LEU A 74 -1.54 0.39 -9.91
C LEU A 74 -0.42 0.15 -10.93
N ASN A 75 -0.01 -1.10 -11.15
CA ASN A 75 1.04 -1.38 -12.13
C ASN A 75 0.52 -1.02 -13.53
N GLY A 76 1.32 -0.29 -14.29
CA GLY A 76 1.05 -0.05 -15.70
C GLY A 76 1.12 -1.34 -16.53
N PRO A 77 0.47 -1.38 -17.70
CA PRO A 77 0.59 -2.52 -18.61
C PRO A 77 2.04 -2.71 -19.05
N LEU A 78 2.52 -3.95 -19.02
CA LEU A 78 3.86 -4.33 -19.45
C LEU A 78 3.76 -5.34 -20.61
N GLY A 79 4.02 -4.87 -21.83
CA GLY A 79 3.95 -5.70 -23.03
C GLY A 79 2.54 -6.26 -23.26
N THR A 80 2.39 -7.58 -23.14
CA THR A 80 1.11 -8.30 -23.30
C THR A 80 0.33 -8.46 -21.98
N GLN A 81 0.90 -8.05 -20.85
CA GLN A 81 0.23 -8.13 -19.55
C GLN A 81 -0.66 -6.89 -19.33
N PRO A 82 -1.97 -7.07 -19.09
CA PRO A 82 -2.85 -5.96 -18.75
C PRO A 82 -2.40 -5.30 -17.44
N GLY A 83 -2.53 -3.97 -17.37
CA GLY A 83 -2.23 -3.21 -16.15
C GLY A 83 -3.19 -3.54 -15.01
N GLY A 84 -2.86 -3.10 -13.80
CA GLY A 84 -3.71 -3.28 -12.63
C GLY A 84 -5.05 -2.54 -12.76
N LEU A 85 -6.09 -3.06 -12.10
CA LEU A 85 -7.44 -2.49 -12.16
C LEU A 85 -7.46 -0.99 -11.77
N LEU A 86 -6.75 -0.62 -10.70
CA LEU A 86 -6.70 0.75 -10.21
C LEU A 86 -5.89 1.67 -11.13
N TYR A 87 -4.92 1.14 -11.89
CA TYR A 87 -4.19 1.91 -12.90
C TYR A 87 -5.14 2.48 -13.95
N TYR A 88 -6.02 1.65 -14.50
CA TYR A 88 -6.99 2.11 -15.50
C TYR A 88 -8.08 3.02 -14.91
N LEU A 89 -8.55 2.74 -13.69
CA LEU A 89 -9.48 3.63 -12.98
C LEU A 89 -8.85 5.00 -12.67
N TYR A 90 -7.57 5.04 -12.32
CA TYR A 90 -6.83 6.27 -12.06
C TYR A 90 -6.63 7.10 -13.33
N GLN A 91 -6.47 6.45 -14.48
CA GLN A 91 -6.24 7.14 -15.75
C GLN A 91 -7.44 7.89 -16.31
N GLY A 92 -8.65 7.67 -15.77
CA GLY A 92 -9.87 8.46 -16.05
C GLY A 92 -10.01 8.91 -17.51
N THR A 93 -10.73 8.15 -18.32
CA THR A 93 -11.14 8.62 -19.66
C THR A 93 -11.91 9.93 -19.60
#